data_AF-A0A6G9CLZ0-F1
#
_entry.id   AF-A0A6G9CLZ0-F1
#
_cell.length_a   1.000
_cell.length_b   1.000
_cell.length_c   1.000
_cell.angle_alpha   90.00
_cell.angle_beta   90.00
_cell.angle_gamma   90.00
#
_symmetry.space_group_name_H-M   'P 1'
#
loop_
_entity.id
_entity.type
_entity.pdbx_description
1 polymer ?
#
loop_
_entity_poly.entity_id
_entity_poly.type
_entity_poly.pdbx_seq_one_letter_code
_entity_poly.pdbx_strand_id
1 'polypeptide(L)'
;MSITVLSQPGCAACRWVEKALDREGLAYIVRDVRQDPAAADLLIGIYQRLRPGQHPSTPVTILGPDDVVIGPVIRDRLRELRDGRQQRERRPAPPAFVTRTEAARLLGWYPQRVTAAVHRGDLPAYRVGNRILLRRTDVETFAAEQTTPKPLNQEKDQ
;
A
#
# COMPACT_ATOMS: atom_id res chain seq x y z
N MET A 1 -15.10 3.26 5.35
CA MET A 1 -14.83 2.41 6.53
C MET A 1 -14.93 3.31 7.75
N SER A 2 -15.86 3.04 8.66
CA SER A 2 -16.06 3.82 9.89
C SER A 2 -15.44 3.09 11.08
N ILE A 3 -14.63 3.79 11.86
CA ILE A 3 -14.12 3.28 13.13
C ILE A 3 -15.26 3.35 14.16
N THR A 4 -15.45 2.31 14.97
CA THR A 4 -16.45 2.31 16.04
C THR A 4 -15.77 2.14 17.39
N VAL A 5 -16.09 3.00 18.35
CA VAL A 5 -15.62 2.91 19.74
C VAL A 5 -16.78 2.51 20.63
N LEU A 6 -16.71 1.31 21.20
CA LEU A 6 -17.61 0.85 22.26
C LEU A 6 -17.14 1.49 23.58
N SER A 7 -17.98 2.35 24.12
CA SER A 7 -17.69 3.22 25.27
C SER A 7 -18.74 3.04 26.36
N GLN A 8 -18.51 3.67 27.51
CA GLN A 8 -19.51 3.79 28.57
C GLN A 8 -19.33 5.11 29.35
N PRO A 9 -20.37 5.63 30.02
CA PRO A 9 -20.30 6.86 30.79
C PRO A 9 -19.26 6.76 31.91
N GLY A 10 -18.55 7.86 32.15
CA GLY A 10 -17.53 7.94 33.21
C GLY A 10 -16.21 7.23 32.90
N CYS A 11 -16.07 6.58 31.75
CA CYS A 11 -14.88 5.83 31.38
C CYS A 11 -13.71 6.74 30.95
N ALA A 12 -12.70 6.89 31.82
CA ALA A 12 -11.50 7.67 31.51
C ALA A 12 -10.68 7.07 30.34
N ALA A 13 -10.60 5.74 30.28
CA ALA A 13 -9.92 5.02 29.20
C ALA A 13 -10.60 5.26 27.83
N CYS A 14 -11.92 5.35 27.81
CA CYS A 14 -12.69 5.58 26.59
C CYS A 14 -12.45 6.99 26.04
N ARG A 15 -12.50 8.02 26.92
CA ARG A 15 -12.10 9.39 26.55
C ARG A 15 -10.66 9.49 26.05
N TRP A 16 -9.76 8.65 26.56
CA TRP A 16 -8.37 8.62 26.09
C TRP A 16 -8.27 8.06 24.66
N VAL A 17 -9.05 7.02 24.33
CA VAL A 17 -9.14 6.44 22.98
C VAL A 17 -9.73 7.46 22.00
N GLU A 18 -10.84 8.10 22.35
CA GLU A 18 -11.47 9.15 21.53
C GLU A 18 -10.48 10.27 21.21
N LYS A 19 -9.78 10.82 22.23
CA LYS A 19 -8.73 11.83 22.03
C LYS A 19 -7.56 11.33 21.17
N ALA A 20 -7.24 10.04 21.22
CA ALA A 20 -6.19 9.48 20.38
C ALA A 20 -6.63 9.43 18.91
N LEU A 21 -7.89 9.10 18.63
CA LEU A 21 -8.45 9.13 17.28
C LEU A 21 -8.61 10.56 16.74
N ASP A 22 -9.06 11.49 17.58
CA ASP A 22 -9.18 12.91 17.23
C ASP A 22 -7.84 13.52 16.81
N ARG A 23 -6.76 13.23 17.56
CA ARG A 23 -5.41 13.73 17.25
C ARG A 23 -4.92 13.25 15.88
N GLU A 24 -5.37 12.09 15.46
CA GLU A 24 -5.04 11.47 14.18
C GLU A 24 -5.99 11.93 13.06
N GLY A 25 -7.00 12.74 13.37
CA GLY A 25 -7.99 13.24 12.41
C GLY A 25 -8.87 12.14 11.83
N LEU A 26 -9.04 11.02 12.54
CA LEU A 26 -9.81 9.88 12.06
C LEU A 26 -11.28 10.03 12.42
N ALA A 27 -12.18 9.79 11.46
CA ALA A 27 -13.61 9.75 11.72
C ALA A 27 -13.99 8.44 12.45
N TYR A 28 -14.76 8.56 13.53
CA TYR A 28 -15.27 7.42 14.30
C TYR A 28 -16.69 7.69 14.83
N ILE A 29 -17.36 6.61 15.23
CA ILE A 29 -18.66 6.62 15.89
C ILE A 29 -18.47 6.06 17.29
N VAL A 30 -19.01 6.76 18.30
CA VAL A 30 -19.06 6.26 19.67
C VAL A 30 -20.40 5.57 19.89
N ARG A 31 -20.37 4.35 20.43
CA ARG A 31 -21.58 3.64 20.87
C ARG A 31 -21.48 3.33 22.36
N ASP A 32 -22.44 3.82 23.13
CA ASP A 32 -22.51 3.60 24.57
C ASP A 32 -23.16 2.24 24.88
N VAL A 33 -22.39 1.30 25.40
CA VAL A 33 -22.88 -0.06 25.72
C VAL A 33 -23.90 -0.08 26.86
N ARG A 34 -24.06 1.00 27.63
CA ARG A 34 -25.09 1.11 28.67
C ARG A 34 -26.44 1.57 28.13
N GLN A 35 -26.45 2.23 26.98
CA GLN A 35 -27.65 2.82 26.38
C GLN A 35 -28.06 2.15 25.06
N ASP A 36 -27.14 1.44 24.42
CA ASP A 36 -27.32 0.79 23.14
C ASP A 36 -27.19 -0.74 23.30
N PRO A 37 -28.32 -1.48 23.34
CA PRO A 37 -28.31 -2.94 23.52
C PRO A 37 -27.51 -3.65 22.44
N ALA A 38 -27.57 -3.19 21.19
CA ALA A 38 -26.81 -3.80 20.10
C ALA A 38 -25.30 -3.55 20.23
N ALA A 39 -24.88 -2.45 20.90
CA ALA A 39 -23.48 -2.23 21.24
C ALA A 39 -23.02 -3.13 22.40
N ALA A 40 -23.90 -3.38 23.38
CA ALA A 40 -23.64 -4.31 24.48
C ALA A 40 -23.47 -5.75 23.97
N ASP A 41 -24.38 -6.22 23.11
CA ASP A 41 -24.32 -7.55 22.49
C ASP A 41 -23.04 -7.71 21.67
N LEU A 42 -22.67 -6.68 20.91
CA LEU A 42 -21.43 -6.67 20.14
C LEU A 42 -20.19 -6.75 21.05
N LEU A 43 -20.17 -6.02 22.17
CA LEU A 43 -19.09 -6.10 23.15
C LEU A 43 -18.94 -7.52 23.71
N ILE A 44 -20.07 -8.14 24.10
CA ILE A 44 -20.08 -9.50 24.63
C ILE A 44 -19.57 -10.49 23.57
N GLY A 45 -20.07 -10.42 22.33
CA GLY A 45 -19.65 -11.29 21.24
C GLY A 45 -18.15 -11.17 20.93
N ILE A 46 -17.60 -9.95 20.96
CA ILE A 46 -16.16 -9.72 20.80
C ILE A 46 -15.36 -10.43 21.90
N TYR A 47 -15.77 -10.29 23.16
CA TYR A 47 -15.07 -10.92 24.29
C TYR A 47 -15.17 -12.44 24.26
N GLN A 48 -16.34 -12.99 23.95
CA GLN A 48 -16.53 -14.43 23.79
C GLN A 48 -15.59 -15.01 22.73
N ARG A 49 -15.40 -14.28 21.61
CA ARG A 49 -14.52 -14.72 20.51
C ARG A 49 -13.04 -14.54 20.82
N LEU A 50 -12.63 -13.39 21.37
CA LEU A 50 -11.21 -13.00 21.46
C LEU A 50 -10.57 -13.20 22.83
N ARG A 51 -11.38 -13.22 23.89
CA ARG A 51 -10.96 -13.28 25.31
C ARG A 51 -11.95 -14.13 26.13
N PRO A 52 -12.16 -15.41 25.77
CA PRO A 52 -13.12 -16.26 26.47
C PRO A 52 -12.79 -16.36 27.96
N GLY A 53 -13.83 -16.23 28.80
CA GLY A 53 -13.70 -16.25 30.27
C GLY A 53 -13.29 -14.91 30.89
N GLN A 54 -12.95 -13.88 30.11
CA GLN A 54 -12.72 -12.53 30.65
C GLN A 54 -14.02 -11.73 30.70
N HIS A 55 -14.15 -10.89 31.73
CA HIS A 55 -15.28 -9.98 31.84
C HIS A 55 -15.20 -8.90 30.74
N PRO A 56 -16.29 -8.68 29.98
CA PRO A 56 -16.33 -7.63 28.96
C PRO A 56 -16.08 -6.25 29.56
N SER A 57 -15.20 -5.47 28.94
CA SER A 57 -14.87 -4.12 29.41
C SER A 57 -14.62 -3.17 28.24
N THR A 58 -14.99 -1.91 28.45
CA THR A 58 -14.72 -0.81 27.53
C THR A 58 -13.40 -0.12 27.91
N PRO A 59 -12.68 0.51 26.97
CA PRO A 59 -13.06 0.70 25.57
C PRO A 59 -12.73 -0.51 24.68
N VAL A 60 -13.54 -0.70 23.63
CA VAL A 60 -13.18 -1.57 22.49
C VAL A 60 -13.31 -0.75 21.22
N THR A 61 -12.27 -0.75 20.40
CA THR A 61 -12.23 -0.02 19.12
C THR A 61 -12.23 -1.01 17.96
N ILE A 62 -13.18 -0.85 17.05
CA ILE A 62 -13.31 -1.66 15.83
C ILE A 62 -12.83 -0.80 14.66
N LEU A 63 -11.67 -1.13 14.11
CA LEU A 63 -11.05 -0.42 12.99
C LEU A 63 -11.48 -1.00 11.63
N GLY A 64 -11.93 -2.25 11.62
CA GLY A 64 -12.41 -2.99 10.45
C GLY A 64 -13.03 -4.33 10.86
N PRO A 65 -13.48 -5.16 9.90
CA PRO A 65 -14.18 -6.42 10.19
C PRO A 65 -13.35 -7.39 11.03
N ASP A 66 -12.02 -7.38 10.86
CA ASP A 66 -11.09 -8.28 11.55
C ASP A 66 -10.05 -7.53 12.41
N ASP A 67 -10.19 -6.22 12.58
CA ASP A 67 -9.26 -5.40 13.36
C ASP A 67 -9.97 -4.78 14.57
N VAL A 68 -9.81 -5.44 15.71
CA VAL A 68 -10.45 -5.09 16.98
C VAL A 68 -9.38 -4.88 18.03
N VAL A 69 -9.41 -3.72 18.68
CA VAL A 69 -8.49 -3.33 19.75
C VAL A 69 -9.25 -3.26 21.07
N ILE A 70 -8.81 -4.03 22.05
CA ILE A 70 -9.40 -4.08 23.39
C ILE A 70 -8.55 -3.26 24.35
N GLY A 71 -9.17 -2.32 25.07
CA GLY A 71 -8.53 -1.45 26.04
C GLY A 71 -7.90 -0.17 25.46
N PRO A 72 -7.26 0.65 26.31
CA PRO A 72 -6.70 1.96 25.93
C PRO A 72 -5.33 1.84 25.25
N VAL A 73 -5.19 0.94 24.28
CA VAL A 73 -3.91 0.69 23.56
C VAL A 73 -3.97 1.06 22.08
N ILE A 74 -4.99 1.83 21.67
CA ILE A 74 -5.24 2.17 20.27
C ILE A 74 -4.07 2.87 19.58
N ARG A 75 -3.25 3.64 20.31
CA ARG A 75 -2.13 4.40 19.72
C ARG A 75 -1.07 3.50 19.09
N ASP A 76 -0.76 2.38 19.71
CA ASP A 76 0.25 1.46 19.18
C ASP A 76 -0.25 0.85 17.87
N ARG A 77 -1.54 0.47 17.84
CA ARG A 77 -2.18 -0.02 16.62
C ARG A 77 -2.23 1.02 15.50
N LEU A 78 -2.56 2.27 15.83
CA LEU A 78 -2.57 3.37 14.85
C LEU A 78 -1.17 3.65 14.29
N ARG A 79 -0.13 3.56 15.13
CA ARG A 79 1.26 3.68 14.70
C ARG A 79 1.63 2.56 13.73
N GLU A 80 1.35 1.30 14.06
CA GLU A 80 1.60 0.16 13.17
C GLU A 80 0.91 0.32 11.82
N LEU A 81 -0.34 0.76 11.80
CA LEU A 81 -1.08 1.01 10.56
C LEU A 81 -0.45 2.13 9.74
N ARG A 82 0.04 3.18 10.39
CA ARG A 82 0.74 4.29 9.71
C ARG A 82 2.08 3.83 9.16
N ASP A 83 2.86 3.10 9.94
CA ASP A 83 4.17 2.62 9.55
C ASP A 83 4.06 1.57 8.45
N GLY A 84 3.08 0.67 8.53
CA GLY A 84 2.78 -0.31 7.47
C GLY A 84 2.34 0.36 6.16
N ARG A 85 1.53 1.41 6.21
CA ARG A 85 1.20 2.23 5.02
C ARG A 85 2.44 2.89 4.44
N GLN A 86 3.22 3.57 5.28
CA GLN A 86 4.46 4.21 4.86
C GLN A 86 5.46 3.20 4.29
N GLN A 87 5.58 1.99 4.85
CA GLN A 87 6.46 0.95 4.32
C GLN A 87 5.97 0.41 2.98
N ARG A 88 4.66 0.29 2.76
CA ARG A 88 4.10 -0.06 1.45
C ARG A 88 4.38 1.01 0.40
N GLU A 89 4.27 2.28 0.77
CA GLU A 89 4.58 3.42 -0.10
C GLU A 89 6.09 3.58 -0.32
N ARG A 90 6.91 3.30 0.71
CA ARG A 90 8.38 3.37 0.65
C ARG A 90 9.03 2.15 0.05
N ARG A 91 8.33 1.02 -0.07
CA ARG A 91 8.85 -0.15 -0.78
C ARG A 91 9.13 0.32 -2.21
N PRO A 92 10.40 0.37 -2.66
CA PRO A 92 10.68 0.81 -4.00
C PRO A 92 9.92 -0.12 -4.94
N ALA A 93 9.22 0.47 -5.91
CA ALA A 93 8.71 -0.26 -7.06
C ALA A 93 9.82 -1.21 -7.55
N PRO A 94 9.51 -2.46 -7.94
CA PRO A 94 10.52 -3.41 -8.44
C PRO A 94 11.42 -2.67 -9.41
N PRO A 95 12.76 -2.83 -9.34
CA PRO A 95 13.71 -1.81 -9.80
C PRO A 95 13.27 -1.34 -11.17
N ALA A 96 12.68 -0.14 -11.18
CA ALA A 96 12.08 0.42 -12.39
C ALA A 96 13.15 0.56 -13.48
N PHE A 97 14.42 0.47 -13.09
CA PHE A 97 15.60 0.55 -13.91
C PHE A 97 16.26 -0.81 -14.13
N VAL A 98 16.44 -1.18 -15.39
CA VAL A 98 17.21 -2.34 -15.84
C VAL A 98 18.53 -1.89 -16.46
N THR A 99 19.54 -2.76 -16.43
CA THR A 99 20.79 -2.51 -17.17
C THR A 99 20.57 -2.70 -18.67
N ARG A 100 21.48 -2.18 -19.51
CA ARG A 100 21.45 -2.42 -20.96
C ARG A 100 21.42 -3.92 -21.31
N THR A 101 22.17 -4.73 -20.58
CA THR A 101 22.23 -6.19 -20.78
C THR A 101 20.89 -6.84 -20.47
N GLU A 102 20.24 -6.41 -19.40
CA GLU A 102 18.92 -6.92 -19.03
C GLU A 102 17.83 -6.45 -20.01
N ALA A 103 17.89 -5.19 -20.46
CA ALA A 103 17.02 -4.69 -21.53
C ALA A 103 17.19 -5.46 -22.84
N ALA A 104 18.42 -5.88 -23.17
CA ALA A 104 18.68 -6.71 -24.35
C ALA A 104 17.99 -8.08 -24.24
N ARG A 105 18.01 -8.71 -23.06
CA ARG A 105 17.30 -9.98 -22.83
C ARG A 105 15.79 -9.82 -22.99
N LEU A 106 15.21 -8.74 -22.46
CA LEU A 106 13.79 -8.44 -22.57
C LEU A 106 13.36 -8.21 -24.03
N LEU A 107 14.20 -7.55 -24.83
CA LEU A 107 13.94 -7.27 -26.25
C LEU A 107 14.32 -8.43 -27.19
N GLY A 108 14.97 -9.49 -26.69
CA GLY A 108 15.55 -10.53 -27.54
C GLY A 108 16.68 -10.02 -28.44
N TRP A 109 17.40 -8.98 -28.00
CA TRP A 109 18.40 -8.26 -28.78
C TRP A 109 19.82 -8.47 -28.30
N TYR A 110 20.78 -8.21 -29.19
CA TYR A 110 22.17 -8.04 -28.80
C TYR A 110 22.36 -6.70 -28.05
N PRO A 111 23.16 -6.64 -26.95
CA PRO A 111 23.33 -5.41 -26.15
C PRO A 111 23.81 -4.18 -26.93
N GLN A 112 24.57 -4.38 -28.01
CA GLN A 112 25.00 -3.29 -28.90
C GLN A 112 23.81 -2.61 -29.60
N ARG A 113 22.77 -3.36 -29.96
CA ARG A 113 21.56 -2.83 -30.58
C ARG A 113 20.77 -1.94 -29.62
N VAL A 114 20.71 -2.31 -28.34
CA VAL A 114 20.16 -1.48 -27.27
C VAL A 114 21.00 -0.20 -27.09
N THR A 115 22.32 -0.32 -27.14
CA THR A 115 23.22 0.84 -27.06
C THR A 115 23.00 1.80 -28.24
N ALA A 116 22.86 1.28 -29.45
CA ALA A 116 22.53 2.07 -30.63
C ALA A 116 21.15 2.76 -30.53
N ALA A 117 20.12 2.06 -30.03
CA ALA A 117 18.81 2.65 -29.80
C ALA A 117 18.85 3.78 -28.75
N VAL A 118 19.64 3.62 -27.68
CA VAL A 118 19.88 4.70 -26.72
C VAL A 118 20.60 5.90 -27.36
N HIS A 119 21.63 5.66 -28.18
CA HIS A 119 22.36 6.74 -28.86
C HIS A 119 21.53 7.48 -29.90
N ARG A 120 20.60 6.79 -30.57
CA ARG A 120 19.64 7.41 -31.51
C ARG A 120 18.51 8.16 -30.82
N GLY A 121 18.33 7.95 -29.52
CA GLY A 121 17.23 8.54 -28.74
C GLY A 121 15.94 7.72 -28.78
N ASP A 122 15.94 6.54 -29.42
CA ASP A 122 14.78 5.63 -29.50
C ASP A 122 14.44 5.01 -28.14
N LEU A 123 15.43 4.85 -27.26
CA LEU A 123 15.27 4.32 -25.90
C LEU A 123 15.82 5.32 -24.87
N PRO A 124 14.99 5.84 -23.97
CA PRO A 124 15.44 6.77 -22.94
C PRO A 124 16.36 6.07 -21.93
N ALA A 125 17.52 6.67 -21.72
CA ALA A 125 18.51 6.19 -20.77
C ALA A 125 18.77 7.23 -19.66
N TYR A 126 18.89 6.73 -18.44
CA TYR A 126 19.01 7.54 -17.24
C TYR A 126 20.37 7.26 -16.59
N ARG A 127 21.10 8.32 -16.27
CA ARG A 127 22.35 8.22 -15.51
C ARG A 127 22.03 8.22 -14.02
N VAL A 128 22.27 7.10 -13.35
CA VAL A 128 22.11 6.94 -11.90
C VAL A 128 23.49 6.65 -11.31
N GLY A 129 24.06 7.66 -10.64
CA GLY A 129 25.48 7.63 -10.25
C GLY A 129 26.39 7.49 -11.48
N ASN A 130 27.23 6.45 -11.50
CA ASN A 130 28.15 6.15 -12.60
C ASN A 130 27.63 5.06 -13.58
N ARG A 131 26.33 4.74 -13.54
CA ARG A 131 25.73 3.70 -14.40
C ARG A 131 24.64 4.28 -15.29
N ILE A 132 24.56 3.74 -16.50
CA ILE A 132 23.46 4.01 -17.42
C ILE A 132 22.42 2.91 -17.26
N LEU A 133 21.21 3.29 -16.89
CA LEU A 133 20.08 2.39 -16.71
C LEU A 133 18.91 2.83 -17.59
N LEU A 134 18.06 1.87 -17.98
CA LEU A 134 16.85 2.11 -18.77
C LEU A 134 15.65 1.81 -17.90
N ARG A 135 14.53 2.53 -18.05
CA ARG A 135 13.31 2.09 -17.36
C ARG A 135 12.79 0.82 -18.02
N ARG A 136 12.41 -0.17 -17.22
CA ARG A 136 11.80 -1.41 -17.68
C ARG A 136 10.53 -1.14 -18.51
N THR A 137 9.69 -0.22 -18.06
CA THR A 137 8.47 0.18 -18.78
C THR A 137 8.78 0.72 -20.18
N ASP A 138 9.77 1.60 -20.31
CA ASP A 138 10.17 2.16 -21.61
C ASP A 138 10.71 1.06 -22.55
N VAL A 139 11.43 0.07 -22.01
CA VAL A 139 11.91 -1.11 -22.77
C VAL A 139 10.75 -2.00 -23.23
N GLU A 140 9.75 -2.24 -22.37
CA GLU A 140 8.56 -3.05 -22.68
C GLU A 140 7.65 -2.35 -23.70
N THR A 141 7.42 -1.04 -23.56
CA THR A 141 6.67 -0.23 -24.55
C THR A 141 7.35 -0.28 -25.91
N PHE A 142 8.67 -0.10 -25.94
CA PHE A 142 9.46 -0.18 -27.16
C PHE A 142 9.46 -1.58 -27.80
N ALA A 143 9.34 -2.65 -27.00
CA ALA A 143 9.16 -4.01 -27.51
C ALA A 143 7.80 -4.17 -28.20
N ALA A 144 6.74 -3.65 -27.58
CA ALA A 144 5.38 -3.70 -28.12
C ALA A 144 5.28 -2.91 -29.45
N GLU A 145 5.89 -1.72 -29.52
CA GLU A 145 5.89 -0.88 -30.73
C GLU A 145 6.58 -1.55 -31.92
N GLN A 146 7.70 -2.23 -31.67
CA GLN A 146 8.48 -2.92 -32.71
C GLN A 146 7.88 -4.23 -33.21
N THR A 147 6.88 -4.76 -32.50
CA THR A 147 6.13 -5.93 -32.97
C THR A 147 5.13 -5.55 -34.07
N THR A 148 4.86 -4.26 -34.25
CA THR A 148 4.24 -3.76 -35.49
C THR A 148 5.29 -3.84 -36.59
N PRO A 149 5.11 -4.68 -37.64
CA PRO A 149 6.11 -4.77 -38.69
C PRO A 149 6.22 -3.40 -39.36
N LYS A 150 7.34 -2.72 -39.15
CA LYS A 150 7.71 -1.57 -39.97
C LYS A 150 7.88 -2.13 -41.39
N PRO A 151 7.07 -1.71 -42.38
CA PRO A 151 7.25 -2.19 -43.74
C PRO A 151 8.69 -1.90 -44.14
N LEU A 152 9.39 -2.93 -44.62
CA LEU A 152 10.69 -2.75 -45.25
C LEU A 152 10.47 -1.75 -46.38
N ASN A 153 11.25 -0.67 -46.40
CA ASN A 153 11.34 0.16 -47.60
C ASN A 153 11.66 -0.79 -48.77
N GLN A 154 10.68 -0.95 -49.65
CA GLN A 154 10.89 -1.47 -50.98
C GLN A 154 11.65 -0.40 -51.77
N GLU A 155 12.50 -0.88 -52.68
CA GLU A 155 13.09 -0.16 -53.81
C GLU A 155 14.31 0.75 -53.53
N LYS A 156 15.47 0.20 -53.89
CA LYS A 156 16.39 0.89 -54.80
C LYS A 156 16.99 -0.13 -55.79
N ASP A 157 16.21 -0.43 -56.83
CA ASP A 157 16.72 -0.83 -58.15
C ASP A 157 16.67 0.42 -59.03
N GLN A 158 17.84 1.04 -59.25
CA GLN A 158 18.29 1.78 -60.43
C GLN A 158 19.58 2.55 -60.12
#